data_AF-A0A7C4U8K5-F1
#
_entry.id   AF-A0A7C4U8K5-F1
#
_cell.length_a   1.000
_cell.length_b   1.000
_cell.length_c   1.000
_cell.angle_alpha   90.00
_cell.angle_beta   90.00
_cell.angle_gamma   90.00
#
_symmetry.space_group_name_H-M   'P 1'
#
loop_
_entity.id
_entity.type
_entity.pdbx_description
1 polymer ?
#
loop_
_entity_poly.entity_id
_entity_poly.type
_entity_poly.pdbx_seq_one_letter_code
_entity_poly.pdbx_strand_id
1 'polypeptide(L)' 'MQLSTRHLLGIKDLNKEDIQLILSTAEQFKEVLQRPVKKVPSLRDV' A
#
# COMPACT_ATOMS: atom_id res chain seq x y z
N MET A 1 2.68 8.27 6.32
CA MET A 1 3.60 7.13 6.51
C MET A 1 4.45 7.05 5.26
N GLN A 2 5.76 6.99 5.38
CA GLN A 2 6.68 7.03 4.25
C GLN A 2 7.56 5.79 4.30
N LEU A 3 7.74 5.13 3.17
CA LEU A 3 8.70 4.03 3.06
C LEU A 3 10.11 4.58 3.26
N SER A 4 11.00 3.74 3.77
CA SER A 4 12.40 4.10 4.00
C SER A 4 13.15 4.38 2.69
N THR A 5 12.61 3.92 1.56
CA THR A 5 13.11 4.18 0.20
C THR A 5 12.12 5.01 -0.60
N ARG A 6 12.65 5.88 -1.47
CA ARG A 6 11.82 6.64 -2.44
C ARG A 6 11.33 5.80 -3.62
N HIS A 7 12.08 4.77 -4.00
CA HIS A 7 11.79 3.94 -5.17
C HIS A 7 11.86 2.47 -4.78
N LEU A 8 10.75 1.76 -4.97
CA LEU A 8 10.64 0.33 -4.69
C LEU A 8 11.14 -0.46 -5.93
N LEU A 9 12.46 -0.62 -6.06
CA LEU A 9 13.07 -1.36 -7.17
C LEU A 9 13.27 -2.86 -6.87
N GLY A 10 13.20 -3.24 -5.60
CA GLY A 10 13.37 -4.60 -5.12
C GLY A 10 13.22 -4.69 -3.61
N ILE A 11 13.38 -5.90 -3.06
CA ILE A 11 13.18 -6.16 -1.62
C ILE A 11 14.46 -6.06 -0.78
N LYS A 12 15.63 -5.86 -1.42
CA LYS A 12 16.94 -5.88 -0.77
C LYS A 12 17.09 -4.79 0.30
N ASP A 13 16.54 -3.60 0.02
CA ASP A 13 16.68 -2.41 0.87
C ASP A 13 15.43 -2.19 1.75
N LEU A 14 14.49 -3.13 1.75
CA LEU A 14 13.33 -3.08 2.63
C LEU A 14 13.70 -3.53 4.03
N ASN A 15 13.33 -2.73 5.02
CA ASN A 15 13.38 -3.15 6.40
C ASN A 15 12.06 -3.83 6.80
N LYS A 16 12.05 -4.40 8.01
CA LYS A 16 10.90 -5.13 8.53
C LYS A 16 9.67 -4.23 8.65
N GLU A 17 9.89 -2.98 9.03
CA GLU A 17 8.86 -1.97 9.24
C GLU A 17 8.17 -1.59 7.93
N ASP A 18 8.94 -1.42 6.85
CA ASP A 18 8.44 -1.16 5.50
C ASP A 18 7.57 -2.33 5.02
N ILE A 19 8.01 -3.57 5.22
CA ILE A 19 7.25 -4.76 4.85
C ILE A 19 5.94 -4.81 5.64
N GLN A 20 5.99 -4.55 6.94
CA GLN A 20 4.80 -4.55 7.79
C GLN A 20 3.82 -3.43 7.41
N LEU A 21 4.33 -2.27 7.01
CA LEU A 21 3.54 -1.17 6.47
C LEU A 21 2.87 -1.56 5.14
N ILE A 22 3.61 -2.17 4.22
CA ILE A 22 3.07 -2.64 2.94
C ILE A 22 1.96 -3.67 3.16
N LEU A 23 2.17 -4.65 4.03
CA LEU A 23 1.20 -5.72 4.30
C LEU A 23 -0.06 -5.18 4.97
N SER A 24 0.07 -4.33 5.99
CA SER A 24 -1.07 -3.71 6.66
C SER A 24 -1.89 -2.82 5.73
N THR A 25 -1.22 -2.08 4.85
CA THR A 25 -1.90 -1.29 3.81
C THR A 25 -2.62 -2.20 2.82
N ALA A 26 -1.98 -3.28 2.36
CA ALA A 26 -2.59 -4.22 1.42
C ALA A 26 -3.85 -4.90 1.98
N GLU A 27 -3.87 -5.19 3.28
CA GLU A 27 -5.04 -5.75 3.96
C GLU A 27 -6.24 -4.80 3.91
N GLN A 28 -6.02 -3.50 4.16
CA GLN A 28 -7.07 -2.48 4.03
C GLN A 28 -7.61 -2.38 2.60
N PHE A 29 -6.74 -2.49 1.58
CA PHE A 29 -7.16 -2.47 0.18
C PHE A 29 -7.93 -3.73 -0.24
N LYS A 30 -7.65 -4.88 0.37
CA LYS A 30 -8.36 -6.13 0.10
C LYS A 30 -9.87 -6.00 0.38
N GLU A 31 -10.24 -5.30 1.44
CA GLU A 31 -11.64 -5.02 1.77
C GLU A 31 -12.31 -4.12 0.72
N VAL A 32 -11.56 -3.16 0.16
CA VAL A 32 -12.08 -2.29 -0.89
C VAL A 32 -12.41 -3.07 -2.16
N LEU A 33 -11.61 -4.09 -2.49
CA LEU A 33 -11.86 -4.96 -3.65
C LEU A 33 -13.17 -5.75 -3.54
N GLN A 34 -13.64 -6.04 -2.32
CA GLN A 34 -14.88 -6.76 -2.05
C GLN A 34 -16.13 -5.88 -2.10
N ARG A 35 -15.97 -4.54 -2.12
CA ARG A 35 -17.11 -3.61 -2.17
C ARG A 35 -17.76 -3.65 -3.55
N PRO A 36 -19.10 -3.57 -3.64
CA PRO A 36 -19.83 -3.59 -4.91
C PRO A 36 -19.45 -2.41 -5.82
N VAL A 37 -18.97 -1.30 -5.26
CA VAL A 37 -18.31 -0.23 -6.01
C VAL A 37 -16.98 0.11 -5.35
N LYS A 38 -15.89 -0.13 -6.08
CA LYS A 38 -14.49 0.10 -5.64
C LYS A 38 -14.14 1.61 -5.67
N LYS A 39 -14.85 2.45 -4.92
CA LYS A 39 -14.51 3.88 -4.80
C LYS A 39 -13.41 4.06 -3.76
N VAL A 40 -12.24 4.50 -4.20
CA VAL A 40 -11.14 4.98 -3.34
C VAL A 40 -10.92 6.46 -3.65
N PRO A 41 -11.46 7.40 -2.83
CA PRO A 41 -11.40 8.83 -3.11
C PRO A 41 -9.96 9.37 -3.20
N SER A 42 -9.03 8.80 -2.43
CA SER A 42 -7.61 9.18 -2.45
C SER A 42 -6.86 8.78 -3.72
N LEU A 43 -7.44 7.91 -4.56
CA LEU A 43 -6.88 7.49 -5.83
C LEU A 43 -7.71 7.99 -7.03
N ARG A 44 -8.69 8.86 -6.78
CA ARG A 44 -9.43 9.56 -7.84
C ARG A 44 -8.81 10.93 -8.04
N ASP A 45 -8.59 11.30 -9.29
CA ASP A 45 -8.11 12.62 -9.76
C ASP A 45 -6.61 12.94 -9.53
N VAL A 46 -5.72 11.99 -9.84
CA VAL A 46 -4.27 12.25 -10.07
C VAL A 46 -3.96 12.15 -11.56
#